data_AF-A0A9Q6WK51-F1
#
_entry.id   AF-A0A9Q6WK51-F1
#
_cell.length_a   1.000
_cell.length_b   1.000
_cell.length_c   1.000
_cell.angle_alpha   90.00
_cell.angle_beta   90.00
_cell.angle_gamma   90.00
#
_symmetry.space_group_name_H-M   'P 1'
#
loop_
_entity.id
_entity.type
_entity.pdbx_description
1 polymer ?
#
loop_
_entity_poly.entity_id
_entity_poly.type
_entity_poly.pdbx_seq_one_letter_code
_entity_poly.pdbx_strand_id
1 'polypeptide(L)'
;MTPATRYEMQILQTDMRMLIAVDDTAIEFIPGTSASGDIAGKPYAVLHTDSLATLSGWREVMQAGGRPHRLVNTAYGYRQEVNNPDW
;
A
#
# COMPACT_ATOMS: atom_id res chain seq x y z
N MET A 1 -10.29 14.98 -13.51
CA MET A 1 -9.72 15.43 -12.23
C MET A 1 -9.73 14.23 -11.32
N THR A 2 -8.59 13.59 -11.12
CA THR A 2 -8.44 12.60 -10.05
C THR A 2 -8.56 13.37 -8.73
N PRO A 3 -9.47 13.00 -7.81
CA PRO A 3 -9.49 13.62 -6.49
C PRO A 3 -8.09 13.49 -5.88
N ALA A 4 -7.61 14.56 -5.24
CA ALA A 4 -6.27 14.57 -4.65
C ALA A 4 -6.25 13.62 -3.44
N THR A 5 -5.83 12.38 -3.67
CA THR A 5 -5.66 11.36 -2.63
C THR A 5 -4.65 11.84 -1.58
N ARG A 6 -5.03 11.76 -0.29
CA ARG A 6 -4.20 12.23 0.83
C ARG A 6 -3.41 11.13 1.50
N TYR A 7 -3.89 9.90 1.42
CA TYR A 7 -3.34 8.75 2.09
C TYR A 7 -3.16 7.59 1.13
N GLU A 8 -2.05 6.89 1.29
CA GLU A 8 -1.78 5.67 0.54
C GLU A 8 -1.39 4.56 1.49
N MET A 9 -1.77 3.33 1.15
CA MET A 9 -1.18 2.14 1.70
C MET A 9 -0.59 1.30 0.57
N GLN A 10 0.69 0.97 0.68
CA GLN A 10 1.34 0.04 -0.24
C GLN A 10 1.46 -1.32 0.42
N ILE A 11 1.11 -2.36 -0.33
CA ILE A 11 1.15 -3.76 0.12
C ILE A 11 1.60 -4.67 -1.02
N LEU A 12 2.09 -5.87 -0.70
CA LEU A 12 2.33 -6.89 -1.72
C LEU A 12 1.02 -7.24 -2.42
N GLN A 13 1.07 -7.43 -3.74
CA GLN A 13 -0.14 -7.80 -4.50
C GLN A 13 -0.76 -9.12 -4.00
N THR A 14 0.06 -10.04 -3.48
CA THR A 14 -0.42 -11.32 -2.91
C THR A 14 -1.22 -11.16 -1.62
N ASP A 15 -1.06 -10.03 -0.93
CA ASP A 15 -1.75 -9.71 0.33
C ASP A 15 -3.04 -8.92 0.10
N MET A 16 -3.31 -8.46 -1.14
CA MET A 16 -4.57 -7.77 -1.52
C MET A 16 -5.82 -8.53 -1.07
N ARG A 17 -5.80 -9.86 -1.19
CA ARG A 17 -6.91 -10.75 -0.78
C ARG A 17 -7.27 -10.67 0.71
N MET A 18 -6.41 -10.07 1.54
CA MET A 18 -6.71 -9.86 2.96
C MET A 18 -7.67 -8.69 3.18
N LEU A 19 -7.75 -7.76 2.23
CA LEU A 19 -8.64 -6.61 2.30
C LEU A 19 -9.95 -6.95 1.57
N ILE A 20 -11.00 -7.23 2.36
CA ILE A 20 -12.29 -7.76 1.88
C ILE A 20 -13.13 -6.69 1.14
N ALA A 21 -12.87 -5.41 1.38
CA ALA A 21 -13.66 -4.30 0.83
C ALA A 21 -12.77 -3.11 0.48
N VAL A 22 -12.03 -3.21 -0.63
CA VAL A 22 -11.39 -2.06 -1.27
C VAL A 22 -12.13 -1.81 -2.58
N ASP A 23 -12.43 -0.54 -2.85
CA ASP A 23 -12.94 -0.12 -4.15
C ASP A 23 -11.85 -0.32 -5.20
N ASP A 24 -12.12 -1.06 -6.27
CA ASP A 24 -11.15 -1.31 -7.36
C ASP A 24 -10.62 -0.01 -7.98
N THR A 25 -11.41 1.07 -7.97
CA THR A 25 -10.98 2.38 -8.47
C THR A 25 -9.95 3.07 -7.57
N ALA A 26 -9.79 2.59 -6.34
CA ALA A 26 -8.79 3.06 -5.39
C ALA A 26 -7.47 2.27 -5.47
N ILE A 27 -7.34 1.29 -6.36
CA ILE A 27 -6.18 0.41 -6.43
C ILE A 27 -5.33 0.72 -7.67
N GLU A 28 -4.04 0.94 -7.45
CA GLU A 28 -3.03 1.03 -8.49
C GLU A 28 -2.04 -0.12 -8.37
N PHE A 29 -1.81 -0.86 -9.46
CA PHE A 29 -0.88 -1.99 -9.48
C PHE A 29 0.47 -1.58 -10.05
N ILE A 30 1.54 -1.77 -9.26
CA ILE A 30 2.90 -1.50 -9.68
C ILE A 30 3.61 -2.83 -9.99
N PRO A 31 4.07 -3.05 -11.24
CA PRO A 31 4.83 -4.23 -11.57
C PRO A 31 6.18 -4.22 -10.86
N GLY A 32 6.62 -5.39 -10.40
CA GLY A 32 7.97 -5.54 -9.85
C GLY A 32 9.03 -5.29 -10.92
N THR A 33 10.13 -4.64 -10.56
CA THR A 33 11.21 -4.35 -11.50
C THR A 33 12.24 -5.46 -11.46
N SER A 34 12.48 -6.10 -12.61
CA SER A 34 13.59 -7.06 -12.80
C SER A 34 14.85 -6.32 -13.25
N ALA A 35 15.27 -5.27 -12.54
CA ALA A 35 16.48 -4.53 -12.88
C ALA A 35 17.67 -5.02 -12.03
N SER A 36 18.45 -5.93 -12.63
CA SER A 36 19.85 -6.29 -12.32
C SER A 36 20.33 -6.28 -10.86
N GLY A 37 20.65 -7.47 -10.35
CA GLY A 37 21.83 -7.69 -9.50
C GLY A 37 21.69 -7.48 -7.99
N ASP A 38 20.90 -6.52 -7.53
CA ASP A 38 20.68 -6.27 -6.09
C ASP A 38 19.19 -5.99 -5.84
N ILE A 39 18.53 -6.93 -5.15
CA ILE A 39 17.14 -6.91 -4.65
C ILE A 39 16.12 -6.38 -5.69
N ALA A 40 15.68 -7.25 -6.60
CA ALA A 40 14.53 -6.99 -7.46
C ALA A 40 13.28 -6.67 -6.63
N GLY A 41 12.66 -5.51 -6.87
CA GLY A 41 11.45 -5.10 -6.15
C GLY A 41 10.27 -5.99 -6.51
N LYS A 42 9.53 -6.48 -5.50
CA LYS A 42 8.34 -7.32 -5.70
C LYS A 42 7.19 -6.50 -6.28
N PRO A 43 6.28 -7.10 -7.07
CA PRO A 43 5.05 -6.43 -7.48
C PRO A 43 4.22 -6.06 -6.24
N TYR A 44 3.76 -4.81 -6.19
CA TYR A 44 2.97 -4.28 -5.09
C TYR A 44 1.73 -3.54 -5.61
N ALA A 45 0.78 -3.29 -4.72
CA ALA A 45 -0.40 -2.50 -4.96
C ALA A 45 -0.35 -1.24 -4.08
N VAL A 46 -0.85 -0.12 -4.60
CA VAL A 46 -1.05 1.13 -3.89
C VAL A 46 -2.55 1.34 -3.74
N LEU A 47 -3.00 1.49 -2.50
CA LEU A 47 -4.38 1.74 -2.13
C LEU A 47 -4.54 3.22 -1.79
N HIS A 48 -5.38 3.91 -2.54
CA HIS A 48 -5.58 5.35 -2.48
C HIS A 48 -6.82 5.68 -1.65
N THR A 49 -6.69 6.55 -0.65
CA THR A 49 -7.87 7.08 0.07
C THR A 49 -7.66 8.52 0.58
N ASP A 50 -8.75 9.26 0.73
CA ASP A 50 -8.80 10.55 1.42
C ASP A 50 -9.32 10.41 2.87
N SER A 51 -9.72 9.21 3.27
CA SER A 51 -10.29 8.89 4.58
C SER A 51 -9.26 8.25 5.50
N LEU A 52 -8.92 8.93 6.59
CA LEU A 52 -8.05 8.38 7.63
C LEU A 52 -8.66 7.13 8.30
N ALA A 53 -9.98 7.07 8.40
CA ALA A 53 -10.69 5.90 8.93
C ALA A 53 -10.49 4.68 8.03
N THR A 54 -10.57 4.86 6.71
CA THR A 54 -10.32 3.81 5.72
C THR A 54 -8.87 3.32 5.79
N LEU A 55 -7.90 4.25 5.83
CA LEU A 55 -6.48 3.90 5.98
C LEU A 55 -6.22 3.11 7.28
N SER A 56 -6.85 3.52 8.39
CA SER A 56 -6.70 2.85 9.69
C SER A 56 -7.26 1.43 9.65
N GLY A 57 -8.42 1.22 9.02
CA GLY A 57 -8.99 -0.12 8.85
C GLY A 57 -8.09 -1.06 8.04
N TRP A 58 -7.52 -0.58 6.93
CA TRP A 58 -6.54 -1.36 6.18
C TRP A 58 -5.30 -1.71 7.02
N ARG A 59 -4.84 -0.77 7.85
CA ARG A 59 -3.65 -0.94 8.69
C ARG A 59 -3.88 -2.03 9.72
N GLU A 60 -5.04 -2.02 10.38
CA GLU A 60 -5.42 -3.02 11.36
C GLU A 60 -5.42 -4.44 10.76
N VAL A 61 -5.97 -4.61 9.55
CA VAL A 61 -5.98 -5.89 8.84
C VAL A 61 -4.55 -6.37 8.55
N MET A 62 -3.70 -5.49 8.00
CA MET A 62 -2.32 -5.84 7.67
C MET A 62 -1.49 -6.17 8.92
N GLN A 63 -1.67 -5.41 10.00
CA GLN A 63 -1.00 -5.65 11.28
C GLN A 63 -1.45 -6.95 11.93
N ALA A 64 -2.75 -7.24 11.96
CA ALA A 64 -3.28 -8.51 12.47
C ALA A 64 -2.73 -9.71 11.67
N GLY A 65 -2.50 -9.53 10.37
CA GLY A 65 -1.88 -10.51 9.50
C GLY A 65 -0.35 -10.59 9.56
N GLY A 66 0.30 -9.71 10.34
CA GLY A 66 1.76 -9.59 10.37
C GLY A 66 2.40 -9.20 9.03
N ARG A 67 1.64 -8.60 8.12
CA ARG A 67 2.06 -8.37 6.74
C ARG A 67 2.88 -7.08 6.57
N PRO A 68 3.96 -7.11 5.77
CA PRO A 68 4.67 -5.90 5.39
C PRO A 68 3.75 -4.90 4.68
N HIS A 69 3.86 -3.64 5.04
CA HIS A 69 3.13 -2.55 4.39
C HIS A 69 3.83 -1.20 4.60
N ARG A 70 3.51 -0.25 3.72
CA ARG A 70 3.99 1.14 3.80
C ARG A 70 2.78 2.07 3.83
N LEU A 71 2.75 2.99 4.79
CA LEU A 71 1.75 4.05 4.87
C LEU A 71 2.37 5.34 4.36
N VAL A 72 1.63 6.08 3.53
CA VAL A 72 2.05 7.38 3.02
C VAL A 72 0.95 8.40 3.31
N ASN A 73 1.34 9.57 3.79
CA ASN A 73 0.48 10.75 3.84
C ASN A 73 1.10 11.80 2.91
N THR A 74 0.50 11.93 1.74
CA THR A 74 1.01 12.76 0.63
C THR A 74 0.91 14.25 0.97
N ALA A 75 -0.01 14.64 1.85
CA ALA A 75 -0.18 16.04 2.25
C ALA A 75 1.00 16.57 3.08
N TYR A 76 1.69 15.69 3.82
CA TYR A 76 2.82 16.08 4.69
C TYR A 76 4.14 15.40 4.31
N GLY A 77 4.18 14.64 3.20
CA GLY A 77 5.35 13.86 2.81
C GLY A 77 5.77 12.81 3.85
N TYR A 78 4.84 12.37 4.70
CA TYR A 78 5.12 11.41 5.76
C TYR A 78 5.03 9.98 5.23
N ARG A 79 6.01 9.14 5.59
CA ARG A 79 6.08 7.72 5.23
C ARG A 79 6.39 6.89 6.46
N GLN A 80 5.65 5.80 6.64
CA GLN A 80 5.90 4.81 7.68
C GLN A 80 6.02 3.43 7.05
N GLU A 81 7.05 2.68 7.45
CA GLU A 81 7.28 1.31 7.02
C GLU A 81 7.03 0.35 8.18
N VAL A 82 6.34 -0.75 7.89
CA VAL A 82 5.99 -1.78 8.86
C VAL A 82 6.42 -3.14 8.32
N ASN A 83 7.14 -3.91 9.13
CA ASN A 83 7.67 -5.24 8.80
C ASN A 83 8.55 -5.27 7.53
N ASN A 84 9.33 -4.20 7.29
CA ASN A 84 10.37 -4.10 6.25
C ASN A 84 9.88 -4.44 4.82
N PRO A 85 9.02 -3.60 4.23
CA PRO A 85 8.56 -3.77 2.85
C PRO A 85 9.75 -3.63 1.88
N ASP A 86 10.00 -4.66 1.06
CA ASP A 86 11.18 -4.79 0.19
C ASP A 86 10.89 -4.53 -1.29
N TRP A 87 9.90 -3.68 -1.58
CA TRP A 87 9.51 -3.24 -2.93
C TRP A 87 9.66 -1.73 -3.14
#